data_AF-A0A2N1D811-F1
#
_entry.id   AF-A0A2N1D811-F1
#
_cell.length_a   1.000
_cell.length_b   1.000
_cell.length_c   1.000
_cell.angle_alpha   90.00
_cell.angle_beta   90.00
_cell.angle_gamma   90.00
#
_symmetry.space_group_name_H-M   'P 1'
#
loop_
_entity.id
_entity.type
_entity.pdbx_description
1 polymer ?
#
loop_
_entity_poly.entity_id
_entity_poly.type
_entity_poly.pdbx_seq_one_letter_code
_entity_poly.pdbx_strand_id
1 'polypeptide(L)'
;MDISNKININSAIVSGTIGIQRASNGITQNASNLASLSAFSVASSDPQEFLANATLKQLNSIKQLLPEASDGITSNLVGLSINLTNAQASTKVVDTASDTVGTILDILA
;
A
#
# COMPACT_ATOMS: atom_id res chain seq x y z
N MET A 1 7.30 18.87 -33.89
CA MET A 1 7.05 18.38 -32.52
C MET A 1 7.94 17.17 -32.30
N ASP A 2 8.92 17.31 -31.40
CA ASP A 2 10.05 16.39 -31.24
C ASP A 2 9.60 14.99 -30.76
N ILE A 3 10.14 13.94 -31.38
CA ILE A 3 9.91 12.53 -31.04
C ILE A 3 10.28 12.26 -29.57
N SER A 4 11.24 13.03 -29.04
CA SER A 4 11.66 12.99 -27.63
C SER A 4 10.52 13.30 -26.65
N ASN A 5 9.63 14.24 -26.96
CA ASN A 5 8.48 14.56 -26.10
C ASN A 5 7.43 13.44 -26.07
N LYS A 6 7.21 12.74 -27.18
CA LYS A 6 6.28 11.59 -27.24
C LYS A 6 6.81 10.39 -26.44
N ILE A 7 8.12 10.15 -26.48
CA ILE A 7 8.77 9.09 -25.69
C ILE A 7 8.64 9.38 -24.18
N ASN A 8 8.82 10.64 -23.76
CA ASN A 8 8.70 11.04 -22.36
C ASN A 8 7.26 10.96 -21.81
N ILE A 9 6.24 11.24 -22.62
CA ILE A 9 4.83 11.13 -22.20
C ILE A 9 4.42 9.66 -22.05
N ASN A 10 4.76 8.80 -23.03
CA ASN A 10 4.48 7.37 -22.92
C ASN A 10 5.18 6.73 -21.73
N SER A 11 6.45 7.10 -21.48
CA SER A 11 7.18 6.59 -20.32
C SER A 11 6.59 7.09 -19.00
N ALA A 12 6.10 8.33 -18.93
CA ALA A 12 5.38 8.86 -17.77
C ALA A 12 4.07 8.09 -17.50
N ILE A 13 3.26 7.82 -18.52
CA ILE A 13 2.02 7.04 -18.39
C ILE A 13 2.34 5.61 -17.92
N VAL A 14 3.30 4.94 -18.55
CA VAL A 14 3.69 3.57 -18.20
C VAL A 14 4.26 3.51 -16.78
N SER A 15 5.17 4.42 -16.41
CA SER A 15 5.74 4.45 -15.06
C SER A 15 4.71 4.81 -13.99
N GLY A 16 3.81 5.75 -14.27
CA GLY A 16 2.70 6.12 -13.38
C GLY A 16 1.74 4.94 -13.18
N THR A 17 1.33 4.24 -14.24
CA THR A 17 0.47 3.04 -14.12
C THR A 17 1.15 1.91 -13.36
N ILE A 18 2.45 1.67 -13.57
CA ILE A 18 3.24 0.71 -12.77
C ILE A 18 3.28 1.13 -11.30
N GLY A 19 3.46 2.42 -11.02
CA GLY A 19 3.45 2.96 -9.67
C GLY A 19 2.12 2.74 -8.95
N ILE A 20 1.00 3.00 -9.63
CA ILE A 20 -0.36 2.74 -9.14
C ILE A 20 -0.53 1.25 -8.84
N GLN A 21 -0.11 0.36 -9.75
CA GLN A 21 -0.24 -1.08 -9.55
C GLN A 21 0.56 -1.57 -8.34
N ARG A 22 1.80 -1.09 -8.18
CA ARG A 22 2.64 -1.42 -7.01
C ARG A 22 2.03 -0.94 -5.71
N ALA A 23 1.53 0.30 -5.70
CA ALA A 23 0.85 0.86 -4.55
C ALA A 23 -0.42 0.08 -4.20
N SER A 24 -1.21 -0.32 -5.20
CA SER A 24 -2.39 -1.17 -5.01
C SER A 24 -2.03 -2.50 -4.37
N ASN A 25 -0.96 -3.17 -4.85
CA ASN A 25 -0.50 -4.43 -4.27
C ASN A 25 -0.06 -4.25 -2.81
N GLY A 26 0.68 -3.16 -2.52
CA GLY A 26 1.11 -2.83 -1.16
C GLY A 26 -0.05 -2.49 -0.22
N ILE A 27 -1.08 -1.78 -0.69
CA ILE A 27 -2.30 -1.50 0.08
C ILE A 27 -2.99 -2.83 0.42
N THR A 28 -3.20 -3.70 -0.56
CA THR A 28 -3.85 -5.00 -0.36
C THR A 28 -3.10 -5.85 0.66
N GLN A 29 -1.77 -5.93 0.56
CA GLN A 29 -0.96 -6.70 1.50
C GLN A 29 -1.09 -6.16 2.94
N ASN A 30 -0.89 -4.85 3.13
CA ASN A 30 -0.98 -4.25 4.47
C ASN A 30 -2.40 -4.33 5.05
N ALA A 31 -3.43 -4.18 4.21
CA ALA A 31 -4.82 -4.34 4.63
C ALA A 31 -5.13 -5.79 5.04
N SER A 32 -4.63 -6.78 4.29
CA SER A 32 -4.78 -8.20 4.62
C SER A 32 -4.07 -8.56 5.94
N ASN A 33 -2.86 -8.05 6.14
CA ASN A 33 -2.12 -8.19 7.39
C ASN A 33 -2.91 -7.58 8.55
N LEU A 34 -3.42 -6.35 8.40
CA LEU A 34 -4.19 -5.67 9.43
C LEU A 34 -5.51 -6.38 9.75
N ALA A 35 -6.23 -6.86 8.73
CA ALA A 35 -7.43 -7.66 8.91
C ALA A 35 -7.14 -8.94 9.69
N SER A 36 -6.06 -9.64 9.35
CA SER A 36 -5.60 -10.83 10.06
C SER A 36 -5.27 -10.53 11.52
N LEU A 37 -4.58 -9.41 11.80
CA LEU A 37 -4.30 -8.98 13.17
C LEU A 37 -5.58 -8.61 13.95
N SER A 38 -6.55 -7.95 13.29
CA SER A 38 -7.83 -7.58 13.92
C SER A 38 -8.73 -8.78 14.21
N ALA A 39 -8.63 -9.87 13.43
CA ALA A 39 -9.38 -11.10 13.68
C ALA A 39 -8.94 -11.82 14.97
N PHE A 40 -7.80 -11.45 15.58
CA PHE A 40 -7.38 -11.98 16.87
C PHE A 40 -8.00 -11.26 18.08
N SER A 41 -8.74 -10.17 17.89
CA SER A 41 -9.42 -9.42 18.97
C SER A 41 -10.90 -9.81 19.16
N VAL A 42 -11.34 -10.95 18.62
CA VAL A 42 -12.67 -11.49 18.95
C VAL A 42 -12.60 -12.08 20.36
N ALA A 43 -13.21 -11.37 21.31
CA ALA A 43 -13.26 -11.74 22.71
C ALA A 43 -13.93 -13.11 22.89
N SER A 44 -13.25 -14.07 23.54
CA SER A 44 -13.96 -15.20 24.14
C SER A 44 -14.95 -14.64 25.16
N SER A 45 -16.16 -15.20 25.19
CA SER A 45 -17.19 -14.89 26.18
C SER A 45 -16.79 -15.28 27.60
N ASP A 46 -15.73 -16.07 27.76
CA ASP A 46 -15.13 -16.40 29.05
C ASP A 46 -13.85 -15.57 29.30
N PRO A 47 -13.86 -14.63 30.27
CA PRO A 47 -12.71 -13.80 30.60
C PRO A 47 -11.45 -14.59 30.99
N GLN A 48 -11.60 -15.78 31.59
CA GLN A 48 -10.46 -16.59 32.03
C GLN A 48 -9.79 -17.27 30.84
N GLU A 49 -10.59 -17.77 29.90
CA GLU A 49 -10.10 -18.35 28.65
C GLU A 49 -9.47 -17.27 27.75
N PHE A 50 -10.05 -16.06 27.71
CA PHE A 50 -9.47 -14.91 27.02
C PHE A 50 -8.09 -14.55 27.58
N LEU A 51 -7.96 -14.42 28.90
CA LEU A 51 -6.69 -14.07 29.55
C LEU A 51 -5.64 -15.17 29.41
N ALA A 52 -6.04 -16.45 29.50
CA ALA A 52 -5.14 -17.59 29.30
C ALA A 52 -4.66 -17.66 27.85
N ASN A 53 -5.55 -17.50 26.87
CA ASN A 53 -5.19 -17.46 25.46
C ASN A 53 -4.37 -16.22 25.10
N ALA A 54 -4.66 -15.05 25.68
CA ALA A 54 -3.89 -13.83 25.49
C ALA A 54 -2.47 -13.98 26.05
N THR A 55 -2.31 -14.60 27.22
CA THR A 55 -1.01 -14.81 27.87
C THR A 55 -0.18 -15.85 27.13
N LEU A 56 -0.76 -16.98 26.71
CA LEU A 56 -0.09 -17.98 25.88
C LEU A 56 0.32 -17.42 24.53
N LYS A 57 -0.51 -16.59 23.91
CA LYS A 57 -0.19 -15.92 22.65
C LYS A 57 0.88 -14.84 22.83
N GLN A 58 0.83 -14.03 23.90
CA GLN A 58 1.91 -13.09 24.22
C GLN A 58 3.24 -13.79 24.44
N LEU A 59 3.25 -14.92 25.15
CA LEU A 59 4.45 -15.72 25.35
C LEU A 59 4.99 -16.30 24.03
N ASN A 60 4.11 -16.73 23.12
CA ASN A 60 4.53 -17.18 21.78
C ASN A 60 5.02 -16.02 20.89
N SER A 61 4.40 -14.83 20.97
CA SER A 61 4.89 -13.62 20.29
C SER A 61 6.23 -13.14 20.85
N ILE A 62 6.44 -13.23 22.18
CA ILE A 62 7.74 -12.94 22.81
C ILE A 62 8.81 -13.94 22.32
N LYS A 63 8.44 -15.20 22.13
CA LYS A 63 9.33 -16.21 21.53
C LYS A 63 9.66 -15.93 20.06
N GLN A 64 8.78 -15.28 19.30
CA GLN A 64 9.06 -14.81 17.94
C GLN A 64 9.83 -13.48 17.89
N LEU A 65 9.71 -12.64 18.93
CA LEU A 65 10.50 -11.41 19.09
C LEU A 65 11.98 -11.67 19.38
N LEU A 66 12.34 -12.91 19.72
CA LEU A 66 13.70 -13.40 19.62
C LEU A 66 13.93 -13.93 18.20
N PRO A 67 14.80 -13.28 17.42
CA PRO A 67 14.55 -12.14 16.56
C PRO A 67 13.95 -12.52 15.18
N GLU A 68 12.67 -12.23 14.96
CA GLU A 68 12.21 -11.62 13.70
C GLU A 68 11.20 -10.52 14.06
N ALA A 69 11.47 -9.29 13.63
CA ALA A 69 10.56 -8.17 13.82
C ALA A 69 9.30 -8.41 12.98
N SER A 70 8.33 -9.14 13.55
CA SER A 70 7.00 -9.30 12.95
C SER A 70 6.40 -7.91 12.74
N ASP A 71 6.11 -7.56 11.48
CA ASP A 71 5.46 -6.29 11.10
C ASP A 71 4.16 -6.08 11.89
N GLY A 72 4.23 -5.25 12.93
CA GLY A 72 3.09 -4.95 13.80
C GLY A 72 2.03 -4.06 13.15
N ILE A 73 0.93 -3.79 13.86
CA ILE A 73 -0.16 -2.90 13.42
C ILE A 73 0.38 -1.56 12.91
N THR A 74 1.31 -0.94 13.64
CA THR A 74 1.92 0.34 13.28
C THR A 74 2.68 0.26 11.95
N SER A 75 3.46 -0.81 11.73
CA SER A 75 4.21 -0.99 10.48
C SER A 75 3.26 -1.11 9.28
N ASN A 76 2.20 -1.90 9.41
CA ASN A 76 1.18 -2.04 8.37
C ASN A 76 0.41 -0.73 8.09
N LEU A 77 0.13 0.07 9.11
CA LEU A 77 -0.54 1.37 8.95
C LEU A 77 0.37 2.41 8.27
N VAL A 78 1.66 2.42 8.61
CA VAL A 78 2.68 3.22 7.92
C VAL A 78 2.82 2.74 6.47
N GLY A 79 2.87 1.43 6.24
CA GLY A 79 2.88 0.82 4.92
C GLY A 79 1.67 1.21 4.07
N LEU A 80 0.46 1.21 4.64
CA LEU A 80 -0.75 1.72 3.97
C LEU A 80 -0.58 3.19 3.56
N SER A 81 -0.10 4.03 4.48
CA SER A 81 0.08 5.47 4.23
C SER A 81 1.11 5.75 3.13
N ILE A 82 2.23 5.01 3.13
CA ILE A 82 3.27 5.10 2.10
C ILE A 82 2.70 4.69 0.74
N ASN A 83 1.99 3.56 0.67
CA ASN A 83 1.42 3.10 -0.59
C ASN A 83 0.34 4.06 -1.12
N LEU A 84 -0.50 4.63 -0.25
CA LEU A 84 -1.46 5.66 -0.63
C LEU A 84 -0.76 6.89 -1.23
N THR A 85 0.29 7.38 -0.57
CA THR A 85 1.10 8.51 -1.06
C THR A 85 1.71 8.20 -2.43
N ASN A 86 2.26 6.99 -2.59
CA ASN A 86 2.84 6.55 -3.86
C ASN A 86 1.78 6.43 -4.97
N ALA A 87 0.57 5.94 -4.66
CA ALA A 87 -0.54 5.88 -5.60
C ALA A 87 -0.95 7.29 -6.06
N GLN A 88 -1.07 8.23 -5.13
CA GLN A 88 -1.42 9.63 -5.43
C GLN A 88 -0.36 10.30 -6.32
N ALA A 89 0.93 10.15 -5.97
CA ALA A 89 2.01 10.68 -6.78
C ALA A 89 2.01 10.08 -8.20
N SER A 90 1.83 8.77 -8.30
CA SER A 90 1.79 8.07 -9.59
C SER A 90 0.58 8.48 -10.44
N THR A 91 -0.58 8.69 -9.80
CA THR A 91 -1.79 9.21 -10.46
C THR A 91 -1.54 10.61 -11.02
N LYS A 92 -0.88 11.48 -10.23
CA LYS A 92 -0.55 12.84 -10.68
C LYS A 92 0.35 12.86 -11.91
N VAL A 93 1.28 11.90 -12.03
CA VAL A 93 2.11 11.72 -13.23
C VAL A 93 1.26 11.35 -14.44
N VAL A 94 0.34 10.38 -14.29
CA VAL A 94 -0.57 9.97 -15.37
C VAL A 94 -1.47 11.14 -15.79
N ASP A 95 -2.06 11.87 -14.84
CA ASP A 95 -2.91 13.02 -15.11
C ASP A 95 -2.16 14.09 -15.90
N THR A 96 -0.96 14.47 -15.44
CA THR A 96 -0.15 15.50 -16.11
C THR A 96 0.25 15.06 -17.52
N ALA A 97 0.58 13.79 -17.71
CA ALA A 97 0.89 13.23 -19.02
C ALA A 97 -0.34 13.26 -19.94
N SER A 98 -1.53 12.92 -19.41
CA SER A 98 -2.81 13.00 -20.12
C SER A 98 -3.16 14.43 -20.54
N ASP A 99 -3.06 15.39 -19.63
CA ASP A 99 -3.31 16.82 -19.89
C ASP A 99 -2.37 17.37 -20.98
N THR A 100 -1.11 16.92 -20.97
CA THR A 100 -0.12 17.30 -21.99
C THR A 100 -0.51 16.75 -23.36
N VAL A 101 -1.02 15.51 -23.44
CA VAL A 101 -1.56 14.95 -24.69
C VAL A 101 -2.76 15.77 -25.17
N GLY A 102 -3.69 16.11 -24.27
CA GLY A 102 -4.85 16.95 -24.58
C GLY A 102 -4.43 18.30 -25.18
N THR A 103 -3.49 18.99 -24.52
CA THR A 103 -2.95 20.27 -25.00
C THR A 103 -2.31 20.16 -26.38
N ILE A 104 -1.58 19.06 -26.65
CA ILE A 104 -0.99 18.80 -27.97
C ILE A 104 -2.07 18.60 -29.03
N LEU A 105 -3.13 17.87 -28.72
CA LEU A 105 -4.25 17.64 -29.64
C LEU A 105 -4.95 18.95 -29.97
N ASP A 106 -5.22 19.79 -28.98
CA ASP A 106 -5.86 21.10 -29.16
C ASP A 106 -5.04 22.05 -30.04
N ILE A 107 -3.71 21.99 -29.99
CA ILE A 107 -2.82 22.80 -30.86
C ILE A 107 -2.83 22.30 -32.31
N LEU A 108 -3.05 21.00 -32.52
CA LEU A 108 -2.97 20.35 -33.83
C LEU A 108 -4.31 20.27 -34.57
N ALA A 109 -5.43 20.51 -33.89
CA ALA A 109 -6.78 20.55 -34.44
C ALA A 109 -7.10 21.91 -35.08
#